data_AF-A0A1Q7X9Q2-F1
#
_entry.id   AF-A0A1Q7X9Q2-F1
#
_cell.length_a   1.000
_cell.length_b   1.000
_cell.length_c   1.000
_cell.angle_alpha   90.00
_cell.angle_beta   90.00
_cell.angle_gamma   90.00
#
_symmetry.space_group_name_H-M   'P 1'
#
loop_
_entity.id
_entity.type
_entity.pdbx_description
1 polymer ?
#
loop_
_entity_poly.entity_id
_entity_poly.type
_entity_poly.pdbx_seq_one_letter_code
_entity_poly.pdbx_strand_id
1 'polypeptide(L)' 'MFGAKYGCGACGAIFKDREDLLKHAQDLHDKKTTYLCITCDESFENESSFRMHMARDHRI' A
#
# COMPACT_ATOMS: atom_id res chain seq x y z
N MET A 1 -25.02 16.04 14.58
CA MET A 1 -24.63 15.43 13.29
C MET A 1 -23.19 14.93 13.42
N PHE A 2 -22.98 13.69 13.84
CA PHE A 2 -21.63 13.12 13.95
C PHE A 2 -21.31 12.38 12.65
N GLY A 3 -20.95 13.13 11.61
CA GLY A 3 -20.34 12.54 10.42
C GLY A 3 -18.98 11.99 10.82
N ALA A 4 -18.84 10.67 10.85
CA ALA A 4 -17.57 10.02 11.16
C ALA A 4 -16.54 10.45 10.10
N LYS A 5 -15.54 11.23 10.53
CA LYS A 5 -14.43 11.63 9.67
C LYS A 5 -13.28 10.62 9.84
N TYR A 6 -12.57 10.35 8.76
CA TYR A 6 -11.46 9.40 8.75
C TYR A 6 -10.15 10.16 8.95
N GLY A 7 -9.54 10.00 10.12
CA GLY A 7 -8.29 10.69 10.49
C GLY A 7 -7.05 9.82 10.24
N CYS A 8 -5.99 10.41 9.71
CA CYS A 8 -4.68 9.80 9.61
C CYS A 8 -3.96 9.86 10.96
N GLY A 9 -3.63 8.70 11.52
CA GLY A 9 -2.90 8.61 12.79
C GLY A 9 -1.43 9.07 12.71
N ALA A 10 -0.85 9.13 11.50
CA ALA A 10 0.56 9.49 11.31
C ALA A 10 0.80 11.01 11.24
N CYS A 11 -0.14 11.79 10.68
CA CYS A 11 0.01 13.24 10.53
C CYS A 11 -1.21 14.06 10.98
N GLY A 12 -2.31 13.42 11.39
CA GLY A 12 -3.52 14.08 11.83
C GLY A 12 -4.43 14.62 10.72
N ALA A 13 -4.11 14.39 9.44
CA ALA A 13 -4.95 14.80 8.33
C ALA A 13 -6.34 14.13 8.38
N ILE A 14 -7.39 14.87 8.01
CA ILE A 14 -8.77 14.39 8.09
C ILE A 14 -9.38 14.32 6.70
N PHE A 15 -9.99 13.18 6.39
CA PHE A 15 -10.57 12.86 5.09
C PHE A 15 -12.08 12.62 5.19
N LYS A 16 -12.76 12.78 4.05
CA LYS A 16 -14.21 12.60 3.92
C LYS A 16 -14.61 11.12 3.95
N ASP A 17 -13.73 10.22 3.53
CA ASP A 17 -13.97 8.78 3.48
C ASP A 17 -12.68 7.98 3.71
N ARG A 18 -12.84 6.66 3.87
CA ARG A 18 -11.73 5.73 4.14
C ARG A 18 -10.82 5.58 2.92
N GLU A 19 -11.33 5.73 1.71
CA GLU A 19 -10.53 5.54 0.48
C GLU A 19 -9.51 6.67 0.33
N ASP A 20 -9.93 7.92 0.56
CA ASP A 20 -9.03 9.06 0.57
C ASP A 20 -7.97 8.98 1.66
N LEU A 21 -8.35 8.52 2.87
CA LEU A 21 -7.39 8.26 3.94
C LEU A 21 -6.37 7.18 3.51
N LEU A 22 -6.83 6.12 2.84
CA LEU A 22 -5.97 5.03 2.40
C LEU A 22 -4.99 5.47 1.31
N LYS A 23 -5.45 6.28 0.35
CA LYS A 23 -4.59 6.88 -0.69
C LYS A 23 -3.56 7.81 -0.09
N HIS A 24 -3.99 8.71 0.79
CA HIS A 24 -3.10 9.60 1.54
C HIS A 24 -2.03 8.82 2.30
N ALA A 25 -2.44 7.77 3.03
CA ALA A 25 -1.50 6.92 3.74
C ALA A 25 -0.52 6.29 2.76
N GLN A 26 -0.99 5.71 1.64
CA GLN A 26 -0.15 5.11 0.61
C GLN A 26 0.85 6.08 -0.05
N ASP A 27 0.45 7.32 -0.31
CA ASP A 27 1.30 8.30 -0.99
C ASP A 27 2.34 8.95 -0.07
N LEU A 28 1.99 9.20 1.20
CA LEU A 28 2.79 10.07 2.09
C LEU A 28 3.40 9.36 3.30
N HIS A 29 2.85 8.23 3.73
CA HIS A 29 3.25 7.57 4.97
C HIS A 29 3.68 6.12 4.77
N ASP A 30 3.06 5.45 3.82
CA ASP A 30 3.46 4.16 3.31
C ASP A 30 4.64 4.42 2.38
N LYS A 31 5.85 4.10 2.82
CA LYS A 31 6.94 3.90 1.87
C LYS A 31 6.50 2.73 1.01
N LYS A 32 5.84 3.02 -0.11
CA LYS A 32 5.20 2.10 -1.06
C LYS A 32 5.28 0.66 -0.56
N THR A 33 4.20 0.09 -0.03
CA THR A 33 4.04 -1.36 0.14
C THR A 33 4.28 -2.02 -1.21
N THR A 34 5.56 -2.13 -1.53
CA THR A 34 6.08 -2.83 -2.67
C THR A 34 6.09 -4.26 -2.22
N TYR A 35 5.59 -5.12 -3.09
CA TYR A 35 5.65 -6.54 -2.83
C TYR A 35 7.11 -6.93 -2.97
N LEU A 36 7.79 -7.14 -1.84
CA LEU A 36 9.20 -7.50 -1.80
C LEU A 36 9.32 -9.00 -2.02
N CYS A 37 10.12 -9.39 -3.01
CA CYS A 37 10.54 -10.76 -3.18
C CYS A 37 11.58 -11.10 -2.11
N ILE A 38 11.25 -12.01 -1.19
CA ILE A 38 12.21 -12.47 -0.18
C ILE A 38 13.33 -13.34 -0.76
N THR A 39 13.20 -13.79 -2.01
CA THR A 39 14.15 -14.67 -2.68
C THR A 39 15.24 -13.89 -3.42
N CYS A 40 14.91 -12.72 -3.98
CA CYS A 40 15.86 -11.88 -4.75
C CYS A 40 15.88 -10.40 -4.36
N ASP A 41 15.12 -10.00 -3.34
CA ASP A 41 14.99 -8.63 -2.82
C ASP A 41 14.44 -7.61 -3.83
N GLU A 42 13.84 -8.05 -4.95
CA GLU A 42 13.16 -7.16 -5.89
C GLU A 42 11.83 -6.65 -5.34
N SER A 43 11.56 -5.36 -5.56
CA SER A 43 10.36 -4.68 -5.09
C SER A 43 9.40 -4.39 -6.25
N PHE A 44 8.14 -4.81 -6.13
CA PHE A 44 7.12 -4.60 -7.16
C PHE A 44 6.04 -3.63 -6.70
N GLU A 45 5.58 -2.75 -7.59
CA GLU A 45 4.58 -1.72 -7.26
C GLU A 45 3.15 -2.27 -7.03
N ASN A 46 2.89 -3.51 -7.44
CA ASN A 46 1.56 -4.11 -7.33
C ASN A 46 1.65 -5.66 -7.20
N GLU A 47 0.57 -6.25 -6.69
CA GLU A 47 0.50 -7.68 -6.37
C GLU A 47 0.57 -8.57 -7.62
N SER A 48 -0.02 -8.12 -8.74
CA SER A 48 -0.06 -8.88 -9.98
C SER A 48 1.32 -9.06 -10.58
N SER A 49 2.12 -7.98 -10.61
CA SER A 49 3.52 -8.02 -11.06
C SER A 49 4.36 -8.92 -10.17
N PHE A 50 4.16 -8.85 -8.85
CA PHE A 50 4.85 -9.72 -7.89
C PHE A 50 4.50 -11.20 -8.07
N ARG A 51 3.21 -11.53 -8.20
CA ARG A 51 2.78 -12.92 -8.42
C ARG A 51 3.32 -13.49 -9.72
N MET A 52 3.35 -12.69 -10.78
CA MET A 52 3.92 -13.11 -12.06
C MET A 52 5.42 -13.36 -11.94
N HIS A 53 6.16 -12.47 -11.27
CA HIS A 53 7.57 -12.65 -10.97
C HIS A 53 7.81 -13.95 -10.18
N MET A 54 7.06 -14.18 -9.10
CA MET A 54 7.19 -15.40 -8.30
C MET A 54 6.96 -16.68 -9.11
N ALA A 55 5.96 -16.66 -10.00
CA ALA A 55 5.65 -17.81 -10.86
C ALA A 55 6.69 -18.07 -11.96
N ARG A 56 7.30 -17.00 -12.50
CA ARG A 56 8.23 -17.10 -13.64
C ARG A 56 9.68 -17.23 -13.23
N ASP A 57 10.12 -16.39 -12.30
CA ASP A 57 11.51 -16.25 -11.88
C ASP A 57 11.85 -17.12 -10.67
N HIS A 58 10.86 -17.44 -9.83
CA HIS A 58 11.08 -18.27 -8.63
C HIS A 58 10.38 -19.63 -8.62
N ARG A 59 9.50 -19.92 -9.60
CA ARG A 59 8.82 -21.23 -9.79
C ARG A 59 8.50 -21.95 -8.46
N ILE A 60 7.83 -21.22 -7.55
CA ILE A 60 7.36 -21.75 -6.26
C ILE A 60 5.98 -22.38 -6.44
#